data_AF-A0A9Q3YYE3-F1
#
_entry.id   AF-A0A9Q3YYE3-F1
#
_cell.length_a   1.000
_cell.length_b   1.000
_cell.length_c   1.000
_cell.angle_alpha   90.00
_cell.angle_beta   90.00
_cell.angle_gamma   90.00
#
_symmetry.space_group_name_H-M   'P 1'
#
loop_
_entity.id
_entity.type
_entity.pdbx_description
1 polymer ?
#
loop_
_entity_poly.entity_id
_entity_poly.type
_entity_poly.pdbx_seq_one_letter_code
_entity_poly.pdbx_strand_id
1 'polypeptide(L)'
;MSLSNISSEKYKMKKTISYICNCEYKYFLNKSNVVGIGCGYKIKNGFYTNQLCIQVFVRKKLPLNELNTNDLIPSTYKGIPTDIKETGGFTACSLTQKIRPTPGGYCISNEYNDEYLGTLGCLVTDNKDLFLLSNSHVLAIFNQAPLGTKII
;
A
#
# COMPACT_ATOMS: atom_id res chain seq x y z
N MET A 1 1.19 -6.96 -34.22
CA MET A 1 0.47 -6.07 -33.28
C MET A 1 1.47 -5.03 -32.77
N SER A 2 1.23 -3.73 -32.97
CA SER A 2 2.21 -2.69 -32.60
C SER A 2 2.28 -2.49 -31.08
N LEU A 3 3.45 -2.08 -30.56
CA LEU A 3 3.67 -1.75 -29.15
C LEU A 3 2.69 -0.71 -28.60
N SER A 4 2.24 0.22 -29.46
CA SER A 4 1.23 1.24 -29.14
C SER A 4 -0.14 0.64 -28.80
N ASN A 5 -0.56 -0.42 -29.52
CA ASN A 5 -1.86 -1.06 -29.28
C ASN A 5 -1.86 -1.86 -27.97
N ILE A 6 -0.74 -2.53 -27.65
CA ILE A 6 -0.59 -3.28 -26.39
C ILE A 6 -0.62 -2.35 -25.18
N SER A 7 0.02 -1.18 -25.28
CA SER A 7 -0.02 -0.16 -24.22
C SER A 7 -1.45 0.39 -24.00
N SER A 8 -2.18 0.65 -25.07
CA SER A 8 -3.57 1.12 -25.03
C SER A 8 -4.53 0.09 -24.40
N GLU A 9 -4.39 -1.19 -24.75
CA GLU A 9 -5.20 -2.27 -24.18
C GLU A 9 -4.92 -2.47 -22.69
N LYS A 10 -3.64 -2.48 -22.28
CA LYS A 10 -3.26 -2.56 -20.85
C LYS A 10 -3.82 -1.38 -20.06
N TYR A 11 -3.80 -0.17 -20.63
CA TYR A 11 -4.37 1.00 -20.00
C TYR A 11 -5.89 0.88 -19.80
N LYS A 12 -6.63 0.43 -20.82
CA LYS A 12 -8.07 0.16 -20.73
C LYS A 12 -8.36 -0.89 -19.65
N MET A 13 -7.62 -2.01 -19.65
CA MET A 13 -7.76 -3.06 -18.63
C MET A 13 -7.52 -2.51 -17.22
N LYS A 14 -6.47 -1.72 -17.01
CA LYS A 14 -6.17 -1.07 -15.72
C LYS A 14 -7.32 -0.17 -15.26
N LYS A 15 -7.94 0.59 -16.17
CA LYS A 15 -9.14 1.39 -15.86
C LYS A 15 -10.33 0.51 -15.46
N THR A 16 -10.59 -0.58 -16.18
CA THR A 16 -11.67 -1.51 -15.85
C THR A 16 -11.47 -2.14 -14.47
N ILE A 17 -10.26 -2.60 -14.16
CA ILE A 17 -9.93 -3.16 -12.83
C ILE A 17 -10.10 -2.10 -11.75
N SER A 18 -9.61 -0.88 -11.99
CA SER A 18 -9.79 0.23 -11.06
C SER A 18 -11.26 0.55 -10.80
N TYR A 19 -12.09 0.55 -11.85
CA TYR A 19 -13.55 0.72 -11.70
C TYR A 19 -14.15 -0.37 -10.81
N ILE A 20 -13.81 -1.65 -11.05
CA ILE A 20 -14.27 -2.76 -10.20
C ILE A 20 -13.82 -2.55 -8.75
N CYS A 21 -12.56 -2.14 -8.53
CA CYS A 21 -12.02 -1.90 -7.19
C CYS A 21 -12.71 -0.74 -6.46
N ASN A 22 -13.20 0.26 -7.18
CA ASN A 22 -13.82 1.45 -6.57
C ASN A 22 -15.35 1.38 -6.49
N CYS A 23 -16.00 0.71 -7.43
CA CYS A 23 -17.46 0.74 -7.59
C CYS A 23 -18.12 -0.61 -7.26
N GLU A 24 -17.39 -1.73 -7.37
CA GLU A 24 -17.95 -3.08 -7.23
C GLU A 24 -17.29 -3.89 -6.11
N TYR A 25 -16.48 -3.24 -5.27
CA TYR A 25 -15.70 -3.89 -4.23
C TYR A 25 -16.52 -4.73 -3.25
N LYS A 26 -17.80 -4.38 -3.04
CA LYS A 26 -18.71 -5.10 -2.15
C LYS A 26 -18.84 -6.58 -2.51
N TYR A 27 -18.75 -6.95 -3.80
CA TYR A 27 -18.79 -8.36 -4.21
C TYR A 27 -17.68 -9.19 -3.52
N PHE A 28 -16.49 -8.61 -3.38
CA PHE A 28 -15.35 -9.24 -2.72
C PHE A 28 -15.36 -9.01 -1.21
N LEU A 29 -15.61 -7.78 -0.75
CA LEU A 29 -15.59 -7.44 0.67
C LEU A 29 -16.72 -8.08 1.49
N ASN A 30 -17.81 -8.53 0.84
CA ASN A 30 -18.85 -9.31 1.51
C ASN A 30 -18.42 -10.74 1.86
N LYS A 31 -17.26 -11.21 1.39
CA LYS A 31 -16.70 -12.53 1.73
C LYS A 31 -15.92 -12.41 3.04
N SER A 32 -16.18 -13.31 3.98
CA SER A 32 -15.74 -13.22 5.38
C SER A 32 -14.23 -13.03 5.57
N ASN A 33 -13.43 -13.63 4.70
CA ASN A 33 -11.96 -13.64 4.79
C ASN A 33 -11.26 -12.54 3.97
N VAL A 34 -12.01 -11.78 3.15
CA VAL A 34 -11.44 -10.74 2.29
C VAL A 34 -11.30 -9.43 3.07
N VAL A 35 -10.12 -8.80 2.97
CA VAL A 35 -9.80 -7.51 3.65
C VAL A 35 -9.53 -6.37 2.69
N GLY A 36 -9.44 -6.64 1.39
CA GLY A 36 -9.22 -5.60 0.40
C GLY A 36 -9.15 -6.17 -1.01
N ILE A 37 -9.26 -5.28 -1.99
CA ILE A 37 -8.99 -5.59 -3.39
C ILE A 37 -8.20 -4.46 -4.03
N GLY A 38 -7.46 -4.77 -5.10
CA GLY A 38 -6.68 -3.78 -5.82
C GLY A 38 -6.36 -4.18 -7.25
N CYS A 39 -5.93 -3.20 -8.03
CA CYS A 39 -5.38 -3.44 -9.36
C CYS A 39 -3.90 -3.78 -9.26
N GLY A 40 -3.50 -4.92 -9.79
CA GLY A 40 -2.08 -5.28 -9.80
C GLY A 40 -1.74 -6.37 -10.80
N TYR A 41 -0.50 -6.82 -10.76
CA TYR A 41 -0.02 -7.93 -11.57
C TYR A 41 -0.07 -9.23 -10.78
N LYS A 42 -0.41 -10.32 -11.48
CA LYS A 42 -0.45 -11.65 -10.90
C LYS A 42 0.96 -12.11 -10.54
N ILE A 43 1.09 -12.76 -9.38
CA ILE A 43 2.34 -13.34 -8.92
C ILE A 43 2.24 -14.86 -8.98
N LYS A 44 3.26 -15.51 -9.54
CA LYS A 44 3.39 -16.97 -9.54
C LYS A 44 4.80 -17.34 -9.10
N ASN A 45 4.91 -18.21 -8.10
CA ASN A 45 6.20 -18.65 -7.53
C ASN A 45 7.13 -17.50 -7.12
N GLY A 46 6.57 -16.40 -6.60
CA GLY A 46 7.33 -15.21 -6.17
C GLY A 46 7.64 -14.20 -7.29
N PHE A 47 7.30 -14.49 -8.55
CA PHE A 47 7.61 -13.62 -9.69
C PHE A 47 6.34 -13.02 -10.32
N TYR A 48 6.44 -11.77 -10.75
CA TYR A 48 5.39 -11.10 -11.52
C TYR A 48 5.24 -11.74 -12.90
N THR A 49 4.02 -12.09 -13.28
CA THR A 49 3.73 -12.72 -14.58
C THR A 49 3.43 -11.71 -15.70
N ASN A 50 3.53 -10.39 -15.41
CA ASN A 50 3.11 -9.29 -16.29
C ASN A 50 1.63 -9.35 -16.75
N GLN A 51 0.81 -10.21 -16.13
CA GLN A 51 -0.63 -10.30 -16.37
C GLN A 51 -1.38 -9.44 -15.34
N LEU A 52 -2.13 -8.44 -15.82
CA LEU A 52 -3.00 -7.64 -14.95
C LEU A 52 -4.13 -8.50 -14.39
N CYS A 53 -4.47 -8.27 -13.13
CA CYS A 53 -5.49 -9.01 -12.39
C CYS A 53 -6.13 -8.15 -11.30
N ILE A 54 -7.25 -8.63 -10.79
CA ILE A 54 -7.83 -8.15 -9.53
C ILE A 54 -7.08 -8.87 -8.41
N GLN A 55 -6.22 -8.16 -7.69
CA GLN A 55 -5.61 -8.69 -6.46
C GLN A 55 -6.67 -8.68 -5.36
N VAL A 56 -6.87 -9.82 -4.73
CA VAL A 56 -7.79 -9.99 -3.60
C VAL A 56 -6.96 -10.31 -2.37
N PHE A 57 -6.98 -9.41 -1.41
CA PHE A 57 -6.25 -9.52 -0.16
C PHE A 57 -7.12 -10.25 0.87
N VAL A 58 -6.58 -11.31 1.46
CA VAL A 58 -7.27 -12.13 2.47
C VAL A 58 -6.50 -12.14 3.78
N ARG A 59 -7.21 -12.34 4.89
CA ARG A 59 -6.55 -12.47 6.21
C ARG A 59 -5.64 -13.68 6.25
N LYS A 60 -6.13 -14.83 5.78
CA LYS A 60 -5.40 -16.10 5.74
C LYS A 60 -5.84 -16.94 4.55
N LYS A 61 -4.93 -17.66 3.89
CA LYS A 61 -5.33 -18.68 2.90
C LYS A 61 -5.85 -19.92 3.62
N LEU A 62 -7.09 -20.25 3.35
CA LEU A 62 -7.76 -21.43 3.89
C LEU A 62 -7.89 -22.51 2.81
N PRO A 63 -7.77 -23.79 3.16
CA PRO A 63 -8.16 -24.91 2.30
C PRO A 63 -9.63 -24.79 1.83
N LEU A 64 -9.94 -25.34 0.66
CA LEU A 64 -11.28 -25.24 0.05
C LEU A 64 -12.39 -25.88 0.92
N ASN A 65 -12.06 -26.92 1.69
CA ASN A 65 -13.00 -27.60 2.60
C ASN A 65 -13.28 -26.81 3.88
N GLU A 66 -12.50 -25.78 4.19
CA GLU A 66 -12.72 -24.86 5.31
C GLU A 66 -13.45 -23.58 4.89
N LEU A 67 -13.73 -23.40 3.59
CA LEU A 67 -14.39 -22.22 3.05
C LEU A 67 -15.86 -22.50 2.78
N ASN A 68 -16.73 -21.59 3.21
CA ASN A 68 -18.12 -21.57 2.75
C ASN A 68 -18.15 -21.33 1.23
N THR A 69 -19.10 -21.94 0.54
CA THR A 69 -19.28 -21.77 -0.91
C THR A 69 -19.46 -20.30 -1.31
N ASN A 70 -20.13 -19.51 -0.47
CA ASN A 70 -20.33 -18.06 -0.69
C ASN A 70 -19.05 -17.23 -0.51
N ASP A 71 -18.07 -17.74 0.24
CA ASP A 71 -16.79 -17.07 0.51
C ASP A 71 -15.71 -17.40 -0.54
N LEU A 72 -16.00 -18.34 -1.45
CA LEU A 72 -15.09 -18.68 -2.54
C LEU A 72 -14.88 -17.48 -3.48
N ILE A 73 -13.60 -17.14 -3.68
CA ILE A 73 -13.19 -16.11 -4.63
C ILE A 73 -13.06 -16.79 -6.00
N PRO A 74 -13.79 -16.34 -7.03
CA PRO A 74 -13.70 -16.96 -8.35
C PRO A 74 -12.33 -16.69 -8.97
N SER A 75 -11.83 -17.61 -9.80
CA SER A 75 -10.56 -17.46 -10.52
C SER A 75 -10.57 -16.33 -11.56
N THR A 76 -11.78 -15.91 -11.98
CA THR A 76 -12.01 -14.75 -12.83
C THR A 76 -13.26 -13.98 -12.35
N TYR A 77 -13.28 -12.67 -12.56
CA TYR A 77 -14.44 -11.81 -12.31
C TYR A 77 -14.62 -10.88 -13.51
N LYS A 78 -15.78 -10.94 -14.16
CA LYS A 78 -16.06 -10.23 -15.43
C LYS A 78 -14.97 -10.43 -16.50
N GLY A 79 -14.47 -11.66 -16.62
CA GLY A 79 -13.42 -12.04 -17.56
C GLY A 79 -12.00 -11.62 -17.15
N ILE A 80 -11.83 -10.96 -15.99
CA ILE A 80 -10.52 -10.54 -15.48
C ILE A 80 -10.02 -11.58 -14.47
N PRO A 81 -8.77 -12.06 -14.57
CA PRO A 81 -8.21 -12.99 -13.60
C PRO A 81 -8.14 -12.38 -12.21
N THR A 82 -8.34 -13.22 -11.19
CA THR A 82 -8.07 -12.85 -9.79
C THR A 82 -6.73 -13.43 -9.34
N ASP A 83 -6.14 -12.79 -8.34
CA ASP A 83 -4.95 -13.29 -7.63
C ASP A 83 -5.13 -13.11 -6.12
N ILE A 84 -5.08 -14.23 -5.38
CA ILE A 84 -5.37 -14.24 -3.94
C ILE A 84 -4.06 -14.09 -3.18
N LYS A 85 -3.92 -13.01 -2.42
CA LYS A 85 -2.75 -12.70 -1.60
C LYS A 85 -3.11 -12.70 -0.12
N GLU A 86 -2.39 -13.50 0.66
CA GLU A 86 -2.50 -13.45 2.11
C GLU A 86 -1.74 -12.23 2.62
N THR A 87 -2.42 -11.37 3.38
CA THR A 87 -1.84 -10.13 3.93
C THR A 87 -2.09 -9.95 5.41
N GLY A 88 -2.88 -10.81 6.04
CA GLY A 88 -3.41 -10.54 7.38
C GLY A 88 -4.47 -9.43 7.35
N GLY A 89 -4.85 -8.94 8.54
CA GLY A 89 -5.74 -7.79 8.68
C GLY A 89 -4.97 -6.48 8.54
N PHE A 90 -5.56 -5.50 7.86
CA PHE A 90 -5.03 -4.15 7.84
C PHE A 90 -5.49 -3.40 9.10
N THR A 91 -4.54 -2.80 9.81
CA THR A 91 -4.79 -1.92 10.95
C THR A 91 -4.09 -0.60 10.70
N ALA A 92 -4.76 0.51 10.99
CA ALA A 92 -4.10 1.81 10.97
C ALA A 92 -3.03 1.83 12.09
N CYS A 93 -1.78 2.09 11.73
CA CYS A 93 -0.72 2.29 12.70
C CYS A 93 -0.83 3.71 13.26
N SER A 94 -0.72 3.85 14.58
CA SER A 94 -0.61 5.15 15.25
C SER A 94 0.49 5.07 16.30
N LEU A 95 1.36 6.09 16.31
CA LEU A 95 2.41 6.21 17.31
C LEU A 95 1.84 6.92 18.55
N THR A 96 1.11 6.17 19.38
CA THR A 96 0.48 6.71 20.60
C THR A 96 1.42 6.76 21.80
N GLN A 97 2.58 6.11 21.70
CA GLN A 97 3.62 6.09 22.74
C GLN A 97 4.91 6.69 22.21
N LYS A 98 5.71 7.27 23.12
CA LYS A 98 7.02 7.81 22.77
C LYS A 98 8.03 6.68 22.56
N ILE A 99 8.25 6.30 21.29
CA ILE A 99 9.28 5.34 20.87
C ILE A 99 10.46 6.12 20.28
N ARG A 100 11.69 5.78 20.67
CA ARG A 100 12.93 6.37 20.13
C ARG A 100 13.98 5.27 19.85
N PRO A 101 14.65 5.30 18.68
CA PRO A 101 14.40 6.21 17.56
C PRO A 101 13.03 5.94 16.92
N THR A 102 12.38 7.00 16.42
CA THR A 102 11.04 6.89 15.83
C THR A 102 11.09 6.03 14.55
N PRO A 103 10.24 5.01 14.39
CA PRO A 103 10.19 4.24 13.14
C PRO A 103 9.75 5.09 11.94
N GLY A 104 10.20 4.73 10.74
CA GLY A 104 9.72 5.37 9.50
C GLY A 104 8.22 5.15 9.26
N GLY A 105 7.61 6.05 8.51
CA GLY A 105 6.19 6.03 8.14
C GLY A 105 5.27 6.86 9.05
N TYR A 106 5.77 7.38 10.18
CA TYR A 106 5.00 8.27 11.05
C TYR A 106 5.10 9.73 10.62
N CYS A 107 4.06 10.50 10.93
CA CYS A 107 4.04 11.94 10.74
C CYS A 107 5.10 12.60 11.63
N ILE A 108 5.81 13.57 11.09
CA ILE A 108 6.76 14.41 11.81
C ILE A 108 6.60 15.87 11.37
N SER A 109 7.01 16.79 12.22
CA SER A 109 7.15 18.21 11.86
C SER A 109 8.26 18.89 12.62
N ASN A 110 8.65 20.08 12.17
CA ASN A 110 9.58 20.92 12.90
C ASN A 110 8.79 21.80 13.89
N GLU A 111 9.21 21.82 15.16
CA GLU A 111 8.56 22.58 16.25
C GLU A 111 8.48 24.11 15.97
N TYR A 112 9.32 24.64 15.06
CA TYR A 112 9.30 26.05 14.66
C TYR A 112 8.02 26.46 13.91
N ASN A 113 7.46 25.58 13.09
CA ASN A 113 6.20 25.78 12.39
C ASN A 113 5.58 24.41 12.03
N ASP A 114 4.49 24.07 12.70
CA ASP A 114 3.79 22.79 12.56
C ASP A 114 2.85 22.73 11.34
N GLU A 115 2.73 23.79 10.54
CA GLU A 115 2.03 23.77 9.24
C GLU A 115 2.76 22.87 8.22
N TYR A 116 4.08 22.71 8.37
CA TYR A 116 4.92 21.88 7.50
C TYR A 116 5.02 20.45 8.04
N LEU A 117 3.92 19.71 7.94
CA LEU A 117 3.87 18.29 8.28
C LEU A 117 4.43 17.43 7.15
N GLY A 118 5.07 16.33 7.51
CA GLY A 118 5.49 15.32 6.55
C GLY A 118 5.66 13.95 7.17
N THR A 119 6.21 13.01 6.42
CA THR A 119 6.44 11.65 6.88
C THR A 119 7.92 11.43 7.14
N LEU A 120 8.26 10.81 8.26
CA LEU A 120 9.61 10.29 8.49
C LEU A 120 9.85 9.16 7.48
N GLY A 121 10.77 9.35 6.53
CA GLY A 121 11.07 8.33 5.52
C GLY A 121 11.76 7.13 6.14
N CYS A 122 12.96 7.35 6.66
CA CYS A 122 13.73 6.32 7.36
C CYS A 122 14.77 6.95 8.30
N LEU A 123 15.41 6.10 9.08
CA LEU A 123 16.60 6.44 9.83
C LEU A 123 17.83 6.18 8.96
N VAL A 124 18.77 7.11 8.95
CA VAL A 124 20.05 7.01 8.23
C VAL A 124 21.21 7.28 9.17
N THR A 125 22.39 6.78 8.84
CA THR A 125 23.59 6.98 9.66
C THR A 125 24.79 7.26 8.77
N ASP A 126 25.73 8.06 9.27
CA ASP A 126 27.06 8.25 8.70
C ASP A 126 28.11 7.31 9.34
N ASN A 127 27.64 6.26 10.04
CA ASN A 127 28.38 5.34 10.92
C ASN A 127 28.82 5.92 12.27
N LYS A 128 28.52 7.17 12.59
CA LYS A 128 28.80 7.78 13.91
C LYS A 128 27.51 8.19 14.60
N ASP A 129 26.68 8.93 13.87
CA ASP A 129 25.45 9.50 14.38
C ASP A 129 24.23 8.96 13.62
N LEU A 130 23.07 9.02 14.27
CA LEU A 130 21.79 8.61 13.72
C LEU A 130 20.98 9.84 13.34
N PHE A 131 20.48 9.85 12.11
CA PHE A 131 19.74 10.97 11.54
C PHE A 131 18.37 10.52 11.02
N LEU A 132 17.47 11.49 10.87
CA LEU A 132 16.17 11.34 10.25
C LEU A 132 16.28 11.72 8.76
N LEU A 133 15.71 10.92 7.87
CA LEU A 133 15.55 11.28 6.46
C LEU A 133 14.10 11.64 6.17
N SER A 134 13.88 12.86 5.70
CA SER A 134 12.60 13.34 5.16
C SER A 134 12.86 14.53 4.23
N ASN A 135 11.80 15.21 3.78
CA ASN A 135 11.93 16.40 2.96
C ASN A 135 12.45 17.60 3.77
N SER A 136 13.25 18.45 3.12
CA SER A 136 13.78 19.68 3.75
C SER A 136 12.68 20.65 4.19
N HIS A 137 11.57 20.77 3.44
CA HIS A 137 10.45 21.64 3.85
C HIS A 137 9.78 21.16 5.14
N VAL A 138 9.87 19.87 5.47
CA VAL A 138 9.36 19.29 6.72
C VAL A 138 10.36 19.49 7.86
N LEU A 139 11.64 19.20 7.62
CA LEU A 139 12.67 19.16 8.66
C LEU A 139 13.28 20.53 8.99
N ALA A 140 13.36 21.43 8.01
CA ALA A 140 14.10 22.69 8.12
C ALA A 140 13.29 23.91 7.66
N ILE A 141 12.06 23.70 7.17
CA ILE A 141 11.16 24.76 6.68
C ILE A 141 11.90 25.65 5.67
N PHE A 142 12.40 25.02 4.59
CA PHE A 142 13.22 25.68 3.57
C PHE A 142 14.43 26.44 4.16
N ASN A 143 15.08 25.83 5.17
CA ASN A 143 16.23 26.38 5.91
C ASN A 143 15.94 27.63 6.75
N GLN A 144 14.67 27.89 7.10
CA GLN A 144 14.29 28.98 8.00
C GLN A 144 14.33 28.56 9.48
N ALA A 145 14.21 27.27 9.77
CA ALA A 145 14.24 26.78 11.14
C ALA A 145 15.64 26.94 11.77
N PRO A 146 15.76 27.52 12.98
CA PRO A 146 17.03 27.60 13.70
C PRO A 146 17.65 26.23 13.97
N LEU A 147 18.98 26.13 13.97
CA LEU A 147 19.68 24.93 14.41
C LEU A 147 19.32 24.56 15.85
N GLY A 148 19.17 23.27 16.12
CA GLY A 148 18.77 22.75 17.42
C GLY A 148 17.26 22.73 17.66
N THR A 149 16.45 23.23 16.72
CA THR A 149 14.99 23.09 16.79
C THR A 149 14.59 21.61 16.75
N LYS A 150 13.61 21.23 17.57
CA LYS A 150 13.18 19.83 17.68
C LYS A 150 12.32 19.43 16.49
N ILE A 151 12.42 18.16 16.15
CA ILE A 151 11.47 17.46 15.31
C ILE A 151 10.50 16.71 16.23
N ILE A 152 9.20 16.95 16.05
CA ILE A 152 8.11 16.34 16.83
C ILE A 152 7.43 15.23 16.04
#